data_AF-A0A6A5SJR1-F1
#
_entry.id   AF-A0A6A5SJR1-F1
#
_cell.length_a   1.000
_cell.length_b   1.000
_cell.length_c   1.000
_cell.angle_alpha   90.00
_cell.angle_beta   90.00
_cell.angle_gamma   90.00
#
_symmetry.space_group_name_H-M   'P 1'
#
loop_
_entity.id
_entity.type
_entity.pdbx_description
1 polymer ?
#
loop_
_entity_poly.entity_id
_entity_poly.type
_entity_poly.pdbx_seq_one_letter_code
_entity_poly.pdbx_strand_id
1 'polypeptide(L)'
;MYSEAPSPIHTSGLPSPASAVSAALPPSRSSTTSPIPTAPPRFDASRMVIPSAAYAPQSPVHHPNPMASHMPVFPSRPPSVLQHLMRPDSITREMIFYRIKVLLTDSLPQWAGNTDGKLAIQHLTQLMVNTVIGHGRGGYLGPQGLSKVSNIFMCIGHEGARHYMCLAAASQWGDIIVFLKGELREKDGKDPMHDAEMMDMVQAGFDKKALQAYNKIKEGMSTKGRH
;
A
#
# COMPACT_ATOMS: atom_id res chain seq x y z
N MET A 1 -60.18 36.41 17.41
CA MET A 1 -59.95 37.82 17.78
C MET A 1 -58.46 38.10 17.62
N TYR A 2 -58.13 38.98 16.67
CA TYR A 2 -56.91 39.77 16.43
C TYR A 2 -55.54 39.07 16.48
N SER A 3 -54.56 39.27 15.59
CA SER A 3 -54.43 40.00 14.32
C SER A 3 -53.03 39.68 13.75
N GLU A 4 -52.90 39.73 12.42
CA GLU A 4 -51.78 40.22 11.59
C GLU A 4 -50.37 40.42 12.20
N ALA A 5 -49.26 40.21 11.52
CA ALA A 5 -48.97 39.96 10.10
C ALA A 5 -47.49 39.51 9.95
N PRO A 6 -47.12 38.86 8.83
CA PRO A 6 -45.74 38.62 8.43
C PRO A 6 -45.15 39.81 7.66
N SER A 7 -43.83 39.96 7.65
CA SER A 7 -43.12 40.88 6.74
C SER A 7 -42.04 40.14 5.95
N PRO A 8 -42.15 40.11 4.61
CA PRO A 8 -41.10 39.65 3.70
C PRO A 8 -40.24 40.84 3.25
N ILE A 9 -38.95 40.62 3.00
CA ILE A 9 -38.12 41.56 2.25
C ILE A 9 -37.76 40.91 0.92
N HIS A 10 -38.40 41.41 -0.12
CA HIS A 10 -38.07 41.26 -1.53
C HIS A 10 -37.41 42.57 -1.98
N THR A 11 -36.20 42.50 -2.53
CA THR A 11 -35.67 43.46 -3.52
C THR A 11 -34.89 42.59 -4.52
N SER A 12 -35.38 42.34 -5.74
CA SER A 12 -35.33 43.23 -6.92
C SER A 12 -33.88 43.69 -7.16
N GLY A 13 -33.10 43.23 -8.13
CA GLY A 13 -33.40 42.87 -9.52
C GLY A 13 -32.60 43.81 -10.45
N LEU A 14 -32.16 43.29 -11.61
CA LEU A 14 -31.55 43.95 -12.80
C LEU A 14 -30.00 43.82 -12.95
N PRO A 15 -29.44 43.93 -14.19
CA PRO A 15 -29.37 42.84 -15.17
C PRO A 15 -27.96 42.67 -15.83
N SER A 16 -27.74 41.56 -16.54
CA SER A 16 -26.75 41.39 -17.65
C SER A 16 -27.02 42.43 -18.78
N PRO A 17 -26.17 42.68 -19.82
CA PRO A 17 -25.26 41.75 -20.51
C PRO A 17 -24.00 42.35 -21.19
N ALA A 18 -23.33 41.52 -22.01
CA ALA A 18 -22.46 41.89 -23.16
C ALA A 18 -21.09 42.47 -22.78
N SER A 19 -19.96 42.17 -23.40
CA SER A 19 -19.54 41.64 -24.71
C SER A 19 -17.99 41.55 -24.57
N ALA A 20 -17.15 40.90 -25.36
CA ALA A 20 -17.19 40.25 -26.64
C ALA A 20 -15.77 39.66 -26.86
N VAL A 21 -15.71 38.51 -27.53
CA VAL A 21 -14.78 38.22 -28.64
C VAL A 21 -13.27 38.31 -28.36
N SER A 22 -12.60 37.16 -28.35
CA SER A 22 -11.56 36.91 -29.39
C SER A 22 -11.30 35.42 -29.56
N ALA A 23 -11.77 34.93 -30.70
CA ALA A 23 -11.27 33.75 -31.36
C ALA A 23 -9.81 33.99 -31.79
N ALA A 24 -8.92 33.05 -31.50
CA ALA A 24 -7.68 32.86 -32.24
C ALA A 24 -7.19 31.41 -32.09
N LEU A 25 -7.60 30.57 -33.04
CA LEU A 25 -6.79 29.45 -33.56
C LEU A 25 -6.09 29.96 -34.83
N PRO A 26 -5.05 29.28 -35.37
CA PRO A 26 -3.85 28.72 -34.77
C PRO A 26 -2.58 29.32 -35.46
N PRO A 27 -1.37 28.79 -35.22
CA PRO A 27 -0.82 28.01 -36.33
C PRO A 27 -0.13 26.70 -35.91
N SER A 28 -0.36 25.72 -36.75
CA SER A 28 0.37 24.46 -36.94
C SER A 28 1.86 24.69 -37.18
N ARG A 29 2.72 23.91 -36.52
CA ARG A 29 4.13 23.58 -36.86
C ARG A 29 4.73 22.87 -35.62
N SER A 30 5.44 21.75 -35.67
CA SER A 30 5.94 20.91 -36.74
C SER A 30 6.19 19.52 -36.14
N SER A 31 5.87 18.49 -36.89
CA SER A 31 6.27 17.10 -36.65
C SER A 31 7.80 17.00 -36.61
N THR A 32 8.35 16.68 -35.44
CA THR A 32 9.73 16.20 -35.33
C THR A 32 9.68 14.69 -35.21
N THR A 33 9.92 14.04 -36.35
CA THR A 33 10.21 12.62 -36.49
C THR A 33 11.46 12.29 -35.68
N SER A 34 11.27 11.61 -34.55
CA SER A 34 12.38 10.94 -33.86
C SER A 34 12.66 9.61 -34.56
N PRO A 35 13.92 9.31 -34.92
CA PRO A 35 14.27 8.05 -35.56
C PRO A 35 14.14 6.89 -34.58
N ILE A 36 13.53 5.82 -35.08
CA ILE A 36 13.39 4.50 -34.46
C ILE A 36 14.78 3.92 -34.12
N PRO A 37 15.07 3.57 -32.85
CA PRO A 37 16.19 2.72 -32.52
C PRO A 37 15.85 1.28 -32.88
N THR A 38 16.64 0.79 -33.81
CA THR A 38 16.76 -0.57 -34.34
C THR A 38 17.05 -1.59 -33.23
N ALA A 39 16.27 -2.67 -33.24
CA ALA A 39 16.53 -4.04 -32.72
C ALA A 39 17.04 -4.24 -31.27
N PRO A 40 16.49 -5.23 -30.53
CA PRO A 40 17.07 -5.66 -29.26
C PRO A 40 18.43 -6.35 -29.48
N PRO A 41 19.40 -6.18 -28.56
CA PRO A 41 20.67 -6.91 -28.63
C PRO A 41 20.42 -8.41 -28.52
N ARG A 42 20.88 -9.14 -29.53
CA ARG A 42 20.90 -10.60 -29.58
C ARG A 42 21.85 -11.11 -28.49
N PHE A 43 21.33 -11.90 -27.56
CA PHE A 43 22.13 -12.58 -26.55
C PHE A 43 22.99 -13.65 -27.25
N ASP A 44 24.30 -13.48 -27.21
CA ASP A 44 25.27 -14.42 -27.77
C ASP A 44 25.69 -15.42 -26.68
N ALA A 45 25.16 -16.63 -26.76
CA ALA A 45 25.42 -17.71 -25.81
C ALA A 45 26.81 -18.38 -25.99
N SER A 46 27.63 -17.94 -26.95
CA SER A 46 28.94 -18.52 -27.23
C SER A 46 30.06 -18.06 -26.28
N ARG A 47 29.74 -17.36 -25.17
CA ARG A 47 30.71 -16.91 -24.17
C ARG A 47 30.63 -17.57 -22.78
N MET A 48 29.82 -18.62 -22.60
CA MET A 48 29.95 -19.48 -21.42
C MET A 48 31.05 -20.52 -21.64
N VAL A 49 32.30 -20.10 -21.40
CA VAL A 49 33.40 -21.04 -21.14
C VAL A 49 33.18 -21.58 -19.73
N ILE A 50 32.64 -22.79 -19.63
CA ILE A 50 32.63 -23.58 -18.39
C ILE A 50 33.95 -24.36 -18.37
N PRO A 51 34.89 -24.08 -17.45
CA PRO A 51 36.03 -24.96 -17.28
C PRO A 51 35.56 -26.28 -16.66
N SER A 52 35.53 -27.33 -17.48
CA SER A 52 35.45 -28.71 -17.02
C SER A 52 36.78 -29.10 -16.38
N ALA A 53 36.82 -29.13 -15.04
CA ALA A 53 37.86 -29.78 -14.26
C ALA A 53 37.29 -30.04 -12.86
N ALA A 54 37.46 -31.19 -12.22
CA ALA A 54 38.02 -32.46 -12.63
C ALA A 54 37.49 -33.50 -11.63
N TYR A 55 37.14 -34.67 -12.12
CA TYR A 55 37.00 -35.88 -11.33
C TYR A 55 38.32 -36.19 -10.60
N ALA A 56 38.22 -36.64 -9.35
CA ALA A 56 39.30 -37.32 -8.63
C ALA A 56 38.65 -38.34 -7.65
N PRO A 57 39.35 -39.42 -7.24
CA PRO A 57 39.08 -40.76 -7.73
C PRO A 57 38.48 -41.69 -6.66
N GLN A 58 37.74 -42.70 -7.10
CA GLN A 58 37.43 -43.90 -6.31
C GLN A 58 38.54 -44.94 -6.43
N SER A 59 38.81 -45.69 -5.33
CA SER A 59 39.15 -47.14 -5.23
C SER A 59 39.87 -47.45 -3.89
N PRO A 60 40.02 -48.70 -3.40
CA PRO A 60 39.09 -49.84 -3.32
C PRO A 60 39.12 -50.65 -1.97
N VAL A 61 37.99 -51.31 -1.63
CA VAL A 61 37.75 -52.71 -1.15
C VAL A 61 38.41 -53.32 0.15
N HIS A 62 37.56 -54.04 0.93
CA HIS A 62 37.76 -55.16 1.91
C HIS A 62 38.13 -54.83 3.38
N HIS A 63 37.46 -55.29 4.47
CA HIS A 63 36.87 -56.59 4.90
C HIS A 63 35.85 -56.43 6.09
N PRO A 64 35.15 -57.49 6.59
CA PRO A 64 33.83 -57.40 7.26
C PRO A 64 33.78 -57.57 8.81
N ASN A 65 32.75 -56.94 9.42
CA ASN A 65 32.05 -57.21 10.72
C ASN A 65 32.86 -57.20 12.06
N PRO A 66 32.26 -57.00 13.28
CA PRO A 66 30.84 -56.93 13.63
C PRO A 66 30.38 -55.74 14.52
N MET A 67 29.06 -55.55 14.59
CA MET A 67 28.24 -54.86 15.61
C MET A 67 28.94 -53.96 16.65
N ALA A 68 28.82 -52.65 16.45
CA ALA A 68 28.74 -51.67 17.54
C ALA A 68 27.68 -50.64 17.18
N SER A 69 26.71 -50.48 18.08
CA SER A 69 25.59 -49.54 17.99
C SER A 69 26.09 -48.10 17.92
N HIS A 70 26.28 -47.56 16.71
CA HIS A 70 26.50 -46.15 16.48
C HIS A 70 25.16 -45.52 16.09
N MET A 71 24.35 -45.18 17.09
CA MET A 71 23.37 -44.11 16.91
C MET A 71 24.14 -42.86 16.46
N PRO A 72 23.73 -42.15 15.40
CA PRO A 72 24.32 -40.87 15.07
C PRO A 72 24.08 -39.94 16.27
N VAL A 73 25.16 -39.53 16.93
CA VAL A 73 25.12 -38.42 17.88
C VAL A 73 24.78 -37.20 17.04
N PHE A 74 23.50 -36.83 17.01
CA PHE A 74 23.11 -35.51 16.58
C PHE A 74 23.84 -34.53 17.49
N PRO A 75 24.65 -33.59 16.97
CA PRO A 75 25.13 -32.51 17.80
C PRO A 75 23.89 -31.82 18.35
N SER A 76 23.70 -31.93 19.65
CA SER A 76 22.73 -31.16 20.41
C SER A 76 23.06 -29.70 20.11
N ARG A 77 22.34 -29.15 19.14
CA ARG A 77 22.37 -27.73 18.83
C ARG A 77 22.16 -27.04 20.17
N PRO A 78 23.08 -26.19 20.64
CA PRO A 78 22.82 -25.45 21.87
C PRO A 78 21.47 -24.78 21.69
N PRO A 79 20.61 -24.73 22.72
CA PRO A 79 19.37 -23.98 22.61
C PRO A 79 19.79 -22.61 22.13
N SER A 80 19.26 -22.17 20.98
CA SER A 80 19.46 -20.81 20.49
C SER A 80 18.80 -19.88 21.50
N VAL A 81 19.47 -19.64 22.63
CA VAL A 81 19.25 -18.51 23.53
C VAL A 81 19.88 -17.29 22.87
N LEU A 82 19.60 -17.10 21.59
CA LEU A 82 19.38 -15.78 21.05
C LEU A 82 17.90 -15.54 21.30
N GLN A 83 17.58 -15.28 22.57
CA GLN A 83 16.69 -14.16 22.84
C GLN A 83 17.18 -13.06 21.90
N HIS A 84 16.34 -12.72 20.93
CA HIS A 84 16.50 -11.53 20.14
C HIS A 84 16.93 -10.42 21.11
N LEU A 85 18.22 -10.09 21.10
CA LEU A 85 18.63 -8.73 21.36
C LEU A 85 17.91 -7.95 20.26
N MET A 86 16.66 -7.58 20.52
CA MET A 86 15.89 -6.70 19.68
C MET A 86 16.82 -5.52 19.49
N ARG A 87 17.34 -5.35 18.26
CA ARG A 87 18.09 -4.15 17.96
C ARG A 87 17.21 -2.99 18.45
N PRO A 88 17.75 -2.01 19.19
CA PRO A 88 16.98 -0.84 19.61
C PRO A 88 16.24 -0.17 18.44
N ASP A 89 16.72 -0.39 17.20
CA ASP A 89 16.15 0.11 15.95
C ASP A 89 15.19 -0.86 15.24
N SER A 90 14.79 -1.98 15.86
CA SER A 90 13.93 -2.99 15.23
C SER A 90 12.45 -2.60 15.30
N ILE A 91 11.79 -2.59 14.14
CA ILE A 91 10.36 -2.31 14.03
C ILE A 91 9.57 -3.51 14.54
N THR A 92 8.80 -3.31 15.60
CA THR A 92 7.92 -4.36 16.15
C THR A 92 6.54 -4.35 15.51
N ARG A 93 5.82 -5.46 15.66
CA ARG A 93 4.43 -5.60 15.24
C ARG A 93 3.54 -4.57 15.92
N GLU A 94 3.79 -4.29 17.19
CA GLU A 94 3.06 -3.35 18.03
C GLU A 94 3.25 -1.93 17.50
N MET A 95 4.47 -1.53 17.12
CA MET A 95 4.72 -0.21 16.54
C MET A 95 3.96 -0.01 15.22
N ILE A 96 3.95 -1.03 14.35
CA ILE A 96 3.16 -1.01 13.10
C ILE A 96 1.66 -0.89 13.43
N PHE A 97 1.18 -1.66 14.41
CA PHE A 97 -0.21 -1.64 14.84
C PHE A 97 -0.61 -0.24 15.33
N TYR A 98 0.15 0.36 16.25
CA TYR A 98 -0.15 1.70 16.76
C TYR A 98 -0.12 2.74 15.64
N ARG A 99 0.88 2.68 14.75
CA ARG A 99 0.98 3.62 13.64
C ARG A 99 -0.24 3.55 12.71
N ILE A 100 -0.63 2.35 12.30
CA ILE A 100 -1.79 2.16 11.42
C ILE A 100 -3.08 2.57 12.14
N LYS A 101 -3.24 2.21 13.42
CA LYS A 101 -4.43 2.55 14.19
C LYS A 101 -4.64 4.07 14.28
N VAL A 102 -3.57 4.82 14.55
CA VAL A 102 -3.60 6.28 14.58
C VAL A 102 -4.00 6.84 13.22
N LEU A 103 -3.31 6.42 12.15
CA LEU A 103 -3.62 6.87 10.79
C LEU A 103 -5.08 6.60 10.37
N LEU A 104 -5.62 5.43 10.72
CA LEU A 104 -7.02 5.09 10.44
C LEU A 104 -7.99 5.90 11.29
N THR A 105 -7.66 6.16 12.56
CA THR A 105 -8.51 6.96 13.46
C THR A 105 -8.58 8.41 12.99
N ASP A 106 -7.45 8.97 12.55
CA ASP A 106 -7.37 10.34 12.04
C ASP A 106 -8.09 10.49 10.70
N SER A 107 -8.03 9.46 9.84
CA SER A 107 -8.65 9.50 8.51
C SER A 107 -10.13 9.10 8.49
N LEU A 108 -10.61 8.40 9.53
CA LEU A 108 -12.00 7.93 9.68
C LEU A 108 -12.66 8.51 10.95
N PRO A 109 -12.78 9.84 11.07
CA PRO A 109 -13.21 10.49 12.31
C PRO A 109 -14.61 10.06 12.76
N GLN A 110 -15.51 9.77 11.81
CA GLN A 110 -16.87 9.31 12.12
C GLN A 110 -16.90 7.94 12.80
N TRP A 111 -15.89 7.10 12.56
CA TRP A 111 -15.81 5.76 13.13
C TRP A 111 -15.21 5.77 14.53
N ALA A 112 -14.35 6.75 14.82
CA ALA A 112 -13.73 6.92 16.13
C ALA A 112 -14.76 7.27 17.23
N GLY A 113 -15.91 7.82 16.86
CA GLY A 113 -16.94 8.29 17.80
C GLY A 113 -17.83 7.21 18.41
N ASN A 114 -17.96 6.01 17.81
CA ASN A 114 -18.88 4.97 18.26
C ASN A 114 -18.20 3.59 18.44
N THR A 115 -18.84 2.70 19.19
CA THR A 115 -18.26 1.39 19.56
C THR A 115 -18.01 0.50 18.35
N ASP A 116 -18.96 0.43 17.42
CA ASP A 116 -18.85 -0.40 16.22
C ASP A 116 -17.73 0.08 15.28
N GLY A 117 -17.57 1.39 15.14
CA GLY A 117 -16.52 2.01 14.36
C GLY A 117 -15.14 1.81 14.98
N LYS A 118 -15.01 1.92 16.32
CA LYS A 118 -13.77 1.58 17.03
C LYS A 118 -13.37 0.12 16.81
N LEU A 119 -14.35 -0.80 16.85
CA LEU A 119 -14.12 -2.21 16.57
C LEU A 119 -13.70 -2.43 15.09
N ALA A 120 -14.36 -1.74 14.16
CA ALA A 120 -14.01 -1.78 12.74
C ALA A 120 -12.57 -1.30 12.49
N ILE A 121 -12.15 -0.18 13.11
CA ILE A 121 -10.77 0.32 13.06
C ILE A 121 -9.81 -0.74 13.59
N GLN A 122 -10.13 -1.41 14.70
CA GLN A 122 -9.28 -2.45 15.28
C GLN A 122 -9.10 -3.64 14.33
N HIS A 123 -10.17 -4.12 13.70
CA HIS A 123 -10.09 -5.21 12.72
C HIS A 123 -9.32 -4.81 11.46
N LEU A 124 -9.56 -3.62 10.93
CA LEU A 124 -8.80 -3.09 9.79
C LEU A 124 -7.32 -2.94 10.12
N THR A 125 -7.01 -2.41 11.31
CA THR A 125 -5.62 -2.29 11.79
C THR A 125 -4.94 -3.65 11.79
N GLN A 126 -5.59 -4.67 12.37
CA GLN A 126 -5.05 -6.02 12.42
C GLN A 126 -4.83 -6.62 11.03
N LEU A 127 -5.77 -6.41 10.10
CA LEU A 127 -5.63 -6.85 8.70
C LEU A 127 -4.44 -6.17 8.03
N MET A 128 -4.31 -4.85 8.17
CA MET A 128 -3.24 -4.06 7.56
C MET A 128 -1.87 -4.41 8.17
N VAL A 129 -1.77 -4.61 9.47
CA VAL A 129 -0.54 -5.09 10.14
C VAL A 129 -0.06 -6.40 9.52
N ASN A 130 -0.98 -7.37 9.36
CA ASN A 130 -0.64 -8.66 8.76
C ASN A 130 -0.22 -8.49 7.29
N THR A 131 -0.85 -7.56 6.57
CA THR A 131 -0.51 -7.22 5.18
C THR A 131 0.91 -6.63 5.09
N VAL A 132 1.25 -5.64 5.93
CA VAL A 132 2.59 -5.05 6.01
C VAL A 132 3.65 -6.10 6.31
N ILE A 133 3.42 -6.96 7.31
CA ILE A 133 4.34 -8.04 7.68
C ILE A 133 4.48 -9.03 6.52
N GLY A 134 3.37 -9.38 5.85
CA GLY A 134 3.38 -10.23 4.66
C GLY A 134 4.22 -9.66 3.53
N HIS A 135 4.05 -8.38 3.22
CA HIS A 135 4.87 -7.68 2.22
C HIS A 135 6.34 -7.60 2.61
N GLY A 136 6.65 -7.34 3.88
CA GLY A 136 8.01 -7.36 4.40
C GLY A 136 8.68 -8.72 4.23
N ARG A 137 7.98 -9.80 4.61
CA ARG A 137 8.46 -11.19 4.45
C ARG A 137 8.60 -11.59 2.98
N GLY A 138 7.73 -11.06 2.11
CA GLY A 138 7.79 -11.29 0.67
C GLY A 138 8.81 -10.43 -0.08
N GLY A 139 9.56 -9.56 0.62
CA GLY A 139 10.56 -8.69 -0.01
C GLY A 139 9.99 -7.52 -0.82
N TYR A 140 8.69 -7.22 -0.73
CA TYR A 140 8.07 -6.09 -1.43
C TYR A 140 8.46 -4.73 -0.83
N LEU A 141 8.84 -4.73 0.45
CA LEU A 141 9.43 -3.59 1.12
C LEU A 141 10.97 -3.61 0.98
N GLY A 142 11.46 -4.47 0.07
CA GLY A 142 12.83 -4.90 -0.25
C GLY A 142 13.65 -5.49 0.89
N PRO A 143 14.94 -5.82 0.67
CA PRO A 143 15.74 -6.69 1.53
C PRO A 143 15.86 -6.29 3.01
N GLN A 144 15.77 -5.00 3.34
CA GLN A 144 15.81 -4.53 4.73
C GLN A 144 14.41 -4.28 5.32
N GLY A 145 13.35 -4.44 4.52
CA GLY A 145 11.99 -4.10 4.88
C GLY A 145 11.78 -2.60 5.12
N LEU A 146 10.91 -2.27 6.08
CA LEU A 146 10.69 -0.89 6.49
C LEU A 146 11.90 -0.38 7.28
N SER A 147 12.47 0.74 6.86
CA SER A 147 13.54 1.41 7.59
C SER A 147 13.03 2.18 8.81
N LYS A 148 11.82 2.73 8.74
CA LYS A 148 11.17 3.46 9.85
C LYS A 148 9.67 3.19 9.87
N VAL A 149 9.08 3.21 11.06
CA VAL A 149 7.62 3.08 11.25
C VAL A 149 6.87 4.26 10.62
N SER A 150 7.48 5.45 10.62
CA SER A 150 6.96 6.64 9.96
C SER A 150 6.79 6.49 8.45
N ASN A 151 7.48 5.52 7.83
CA ASN A 151 7.31 5.23 6.41
C ASN A 151 5.95 4.61 6.09
N ILE A 152 5.15 4.23 7.10
CA ILE A 152 3.73 3.92 6.93
C ILE A 152 2.96 5.24 7.08
N PHE A 153 2.19 5.61 6.07
CA PHE A 153 1.49 6.90 6.02
C PHE A 153 0.19 6.83 5.22
N MET A 154 -0.64 7.85 5.41
CA MET A 154 -1.76 8.18 4.53
C MET A 154 -1.29 9.22 3.52
N CYS A 155 -1.66 9.06 2.26
CA CYS A 155 -1.40 10.04 1.21
C CYS A 155 -2.53 10.09 0.19
N ILE A 156 -2.47 11.11 -0.66
CA ILE A 156 -3.25 11.19 -1.89
C ILE A 156 -2.37 10.74 -3.05
N GLY A 157 -2.80 9.71 -3.75
CA GLY A 157 -2.22 9.28 -5.02
C GLY A 157 -3.06 9.77 -6.21
N HIS A 158 -2.49 9.69 -7.41
CA HIS A 158 -3.18 10.06 -8.65
C HIS A 158 -3.00 9.00 -9.74
N GLU A 159 -4.00 8.86 -10.60
CA GLU A 159 -4.00 8.04 -11.81
C GLU A 159 -4.62 8.86 -12.94
N GLY A 160 -3.77 9.46 -13.78
CA GLY A 160 -4.21 10.50 -14.73
C GLY A 160 -4.76 11.71 -13.97
N ALA A 161 -5.97 12.14 -14.34
CA ALA A 161 -6.69 13.25 -13.68
C ALA A 161 -7.48 12.82 -12.43
N ARG A 162 -7.46 11.53 -12.08
CA ARG A 162 -8.18 11.00 -10.91
C ARG A 162 -7.26 10.93 -9.71
N HIS A 163 -7.81 11.23 -8.54
CA HIS A 163 -7.13 11.20 -7.26
C HIS A 163 -7.78 10.16 -6.34
N TYR A 164 -7.01 9.63 -5.39
CA TYR A 164 -7.48 8.68 -4.39
C TYR A 164 -6.68 8.84 -3.10
N MET A 165 -7.30 8.60 -1.95
CA MET A 165 -6.60 8.52 -0.66
C MET A 165 -6.23 7.07 -0.40
N CYS A 166 -5.04 6.83 0.15
CA CYS A 166 -4.60 5.48 0.48
C CYS A 166 -3.71 5.40 1.71
N LEU A 167 -3.76 4.23 2.36
CA LEU A 167 -2.76 3.79 3.33
C LEU A 167 -1.64 3.06 2.58
N ALA A 168 -0.40 3.53 2.73
CA ALA A 168 0.74 2.99 2.02
C ALA A 168 1.99 2.93 2.92
N ALA A 169 3.05 2.30 2.40
CA ALA A 169 4.38 2.49 2.92
C ALA A 169 5.42 2.77 1.85
N ALA A 170 6.38 3.63 2.17
CA ALA A 170 7.57 3.87 1.37
C ALA A 170 8.64 2.80 1.66
N SER A 171 9.09 2.13 0.61
CA SER A 171 10.31 1.34 0.63
C SER A 171 11.53 2.28 0.73
N GLN A 172 12.65 1.74 1.21
CA GLN A 172 13.90 2.50 1.25
C GLN A 172 14.48 2.85 -0.13
N TRP A 173 13.93 2.30 -1.21
CA TRP A 173 14.31 2.61 -2.60
C TRP A 173 13.37 3.59 -3.29
N GLY A 174 12.37 4.13 -2.57
CA GLY A 174 11.44 5.13 -3.10
C GLY A 174 10.14 4.56 -3.67
N ASP A 175 9.99 3.24 -3.72
CA ASP A 175 8.72 2.61 -4.13
C ASP A 175 7.64 2.81 -3.07
N ILE A 176 6.42 3.10 -3.50
CA ILE A 176 5.24 3.21 -2.62
C ILE A 176 4.41 1.94 -2.75
N ILE A 177 4.29 1.20 -1.66
CA ILE A 177 3.45 0.00 -1.57
C ILE A 177 2.11 0.37 -0.94
N VAL A 178 1.03 0.26 -1.71
CA VAL A 178 -0.32 0.61 -1.26
C VAL A 178 -1.00 -0.60 -0.61
N PHE A 179 -1.47 -0.45 0.62
CA PHE A 179 -2.17 -1.50 1.37
C PHE A 179 -3.69 -1.37 1.32
N LEU A 180 -4.20 -0.13 1.33
CA LEU A 180 -5.62 0.16 1.20
C LEU A 180 -5.80 1.38 0.31
N LYS A 181 -6.34 1.16 -0.90
CA LYS A 181 -6.60 2.19 -1.90
C LYS A 181 -8.06 2.59 -1.92
N GLY A 182 -8.36 3.86 -1.67
CA GLY A 182 -9.70 4.44 -1.83
C GLY A 182 -10.20 4.43 -3.27
N GLU A 183 -11.45 4.81 -3.46
CA GLU A 183 -12.01 4.96 -4.81
C GLU A 183 -11.35 6.13 -5.55
N LEU A 184 -11.11 5.94 -6.86
CA LEU A 184 -10.65 7.00 -7.75
C LEU A 184 -11.76 8.02 -7.96
N ARG A 185 -11.43 9.29 -7.78
CA ARG A 185 -12.34 10.42 -7.93
C ARG A 185 -11.72 11.48 -8.82
N GLU A 186 -12.53 12.12 -9.64
CA GLU A 186 -12.13 13.22 -10.51
C GLU A 186 -13.22 14.27 -10.46
N LYS A 187 -12.80 15.53 -10.37
CA LYS A 187 -13.68 16.68 -10.37
C LYS A 187 -13.00 17.80 -11.13
N ASP A 188 -13.43 18.04 -12.35
CA ASP A 188 -13.01 19.18 -13.19
C ASP A 188 -11.49 19.43 -13.23
N GLY A 189 -10.67 18.36 -13.16
CA GLY A 189 -9.21 18.46 -13.10
C GLY A 189 -8.64 19.14 -11.85
N LYS A 190 -9.43 19.27 -10.78
CA LYS A 190 -9.02 19.89 -9.51
C LYS A 190 -8.12 18.98 -8.69
N ASP A 191 -7.19 19.61 -7.98
CA ASP A 191 -6.27 18.94 -7.06
C ASP A 191 -6.86 18.94 -5.62
N PRO A 192 -7.05 17.77 -4.98
CA PRO A 192 -7.49 17.66 -3.59
C PRO A 192 -6.56 18.33 -2.58
N MET A 193 -5.29 18.60 -2.91
CA MET A 193 -4.40 19.37 -2.03
C MET A 193 -4.76 20.86 -1.96
N HIS A 194 -5.55 21.35 -2.93
CA HIS A 194 -5.92 22.75 -3.06
C HIS A 194 -7.44 23.01 -3.05
N ASP A 195 -8.27 21.98 -3.26
CA ASP A 195 -9.73 22.05 -3.26
C ASP A 195 -10.34 21.16 -2.16
N ALA A 196 -10.96 21.79 -1.17
CA ALA A 196 -11.54 21.10 -0.01
C ALA A 196 -12.64 20.11 -0.40
N GLU A 197 -13.49 20.46 -1.37
CA GLU A 197 -14.56 19.57 -1.82
C GLU A 197 -14.01 18.32 -2.52
N MET A 198 -12.89 18.46 -3.23
CA MET A 198 -12.19 17.34 -3.84
C MET A 198 -11.51 16.47 -2.77
N MET A 199 -10.91 17.06 -1.73
CA MET A 199 -10.39 16.33 -0.58
C MET A 199 -11.48 15.51 0.12
N ASP A 200 -12.64 16.11 0.39
CA ASP A 200 -13.79 15.44 0.99
C ASP A 200 -14.29 14.27 0.13
N MET A 201 -14.33 14.46 -1.20
CA MET A 201 -14.74 13.41 -2.13
C MET A 201 -13.77 12.22 -2.11
N VAL A 202 -12.47 12.51 -2.10
CA VAL A 202 -11.42 11.50 -2.05
C VAL A 202 -11.42 10.78 -0.69
N GLN A 203 -11.65 11.50 0.41
CA GLN A 203 -11.81 10.93 1.75
C GLN A 203 -13.04 10.02 1.82
N ALA A 204 -14.20 10.46 1.32
CA ALA A 204 -15.40 9.61 1.25
C ALA A 204 -15.17 8.34 0.41
N GLY A 205 -14.35 8.43 -0.64
CA GLY A 205 -13.90 7.28 -1.42
C GLY A 205 -13.06 6.30 -0.61
N PHE A 206 -12.22 6.78 0.30
CA PHE A 206 -11.47 5.95 1.23
C PHE A 206 -12.36 5.31 2.29
N ASP A 207 -13.27 6.07 2.91
CA ASP A 207 -14.24 5.59 3.91
C ASP A 207 -15.05 4.42 3.37
N LYS A 208 -15.57 4.55 2.14
CA LYS A 208 -16.32 3.49 1.48
C LYS A 208 -15.48 2.23 1.26
N LYS A 209 -14.19 2.40 0.93
CA LYS A 209 -13.28 1.25 0.77
C LYS A 209 -12.95 0.59 2.10
N ALA A 210 -12.71 1.38 3.15
CA ALA A 210 -12.52 0.88 4.50
C ALA A 210 -13.74 0.06 4.95
N LEU A 211 -14.96 0.55 4.68
CA LEU A 211 -16.20 -0.15 5.01
C LEU A 211 -16.31 -1.48 4.27
N GLN A 212 -16.01 -1.50 2.97
CA GLN A 212 -15.97 -2.74 2.19
C GLN A 212 -14.96 -3.74 2.75
N ALA A 213 -13.77 -3.28 3.14
CA ALA A 213 -12.75 -4.14 3.73
C ALA A 213 -13.21 -4.70 5.07
N TYR A 214 -13.83 -3.88 5.93
CA TYR A 214 -14.36 -4.33 7.21
C TYR A 214 -15.50 -5.36 7.04
N ASN A 215 -16.45 -5.10 6.15
CA ASN A 215 -17.55 -6.03 5.88
C ASN A 215 -17.04 -7.39 5.42
N LYS A 216 -16.01 -7.44 4.56
CA LYS A 216 -15.36 -8.70 4.16
C LYS A 216 -14.75 -9.45 5.34
N ILE A 217 -14.13 -8.75 6.29
CA ILE A 217 -13.60 -9.38 7.51
C ILE A 217 -14.76 -9.97 8.34
N LYS A 218 -15.84 -9.20 8.53
CA LYS A 218 -17.04 -9.61 9.28
C LYS A 218 -17.72 -10.85 8.69
N GLU A 219 -17.86 -10.88 7.36
CA GLU A 219 -18.39 -12.03 6.63
C GLU A 219 -17.50 -13.26 6.80
N GLY A 220 -16.17 -13.11 6.65
CA GLY A 220 -15.21 -14.21 6.82
C GLY A 220 -15.13 -14.76 8.24
N MET A 221 -15.40 -13.94 9.26
CA MET A 221 -15.52 -14.41 10.65
C MET A 221 -16.80 -15.23 10.87
N SER A 222 -17.88 -14.91 10.15
CA SER A 222 -19.17 -15.59 10.30
C SER A 222 -19.20 -16.97 9.65
N THR A 223 -18.40 -17.19 8.60
CA THR A 223 -18.28 -18.50 7.92
C THR A 223 -17.34 -19.47 8.62
N LYS A 224 -16.36 -18.98 9.40
CA LYS A 224 -15.34 -19.82 10.06
C LYS A 224 -15.85 -20.49 11.34
N GLY A 225 -17.01 -20.09 11.86
CA GLY A 225 -17.65 -20.68 13.05
C GLY A 225 -18.65 -21.81 12.76
N ARG A 226 -18.71 -22.32 11.51
CA ARG A 226 -19.65 -23.39 11.10
C ARG A 226 -18.97 -24.69 10.64
N HIS A 227 -17.68 -24.88 10.94
CA HIS A 227 -16.95 -26.12 10.64
C HIS A 227 -16.46 -26.79 11.92
#